data_AF-A0A7S1VPN3-F1
#
_entry.id   AF-A0A7S1VPN3-F1
#
_cell.length_a   1.000
_cell.length_b   1.000
_cell.length_c   1.000
_cell.angle_alpha   90.00
_cell.angle_beta   90.00
_cell.angle_gamma   90.00
#
_symmetry.space_group_name_H-M   'P 1'
#
loop_
_entity.id
_entity.type
_entity.pdbx_description
1 polymer ?
#
loop_
_entity_poly.entity_id
_entity_poly.type
_entity_poly.pdbx_seq_one_letter_code
_entity_poly.pdbx_strand_id
1 'polypeptide(L)'
;MNILLIGCGKLGLCVAVHCATVGHCVTVVERDEARARFVGAGPTDADDGPPADAEPNLYRLWSTIPRSSLSVAASLHAALQAGTTDLILVYLATTSETDKGYDTTNLTSLLANLHNSASSSSATLPPILIGCTVPPRFCDTARASFPSLRLGYHPEFIAQGDIMAGLSSPAFSLLGTPHDLDQSTEHLFTTFVQSLAPLAPLRTMNLVEAELAKLALNCFITMKIAFANTVADVAAAHTTSARPTQPDSRDGRVDGSVICEAIALDRRVGGSCLVPGYGYGGPCFPRDNRAFRTAAAAVGVPAHLATATDDANEAHHQAQLAALLQSDVAAFTFTDVCYKKACPVPLVVRSPKARLALDLAAAGRSVTIRERASVLAALRSEYPQEIERAGTSLHLVEVEAEAEEEEEEEQQQQPVVR
;
A
#
# COMPACT_ATOMS: atom_id res chain seq x y z
N MET A 1 1.55 -16.98 -21.89
CA MET A 1 2.12 -17.96 -20.92
C MET A 1 1.00 -18.43 -20.01
N ASN A 2 1.10 -19.64 -19.49
CA ASN A 2 0.26 -20.18 -18.44
C ASN A 2 0.90 -19.88 -17.09
N ILE A 3 0.19 -19.12 -16.27
CA ILE A 3 0.65 -18.60 -14.98
C ILE A 3 -0.12 -19.28 -13.87
N LEU A 4 0.59 -19.83 -12.88
CA LEU A 4 -0.01 -20.28 -11.63
C LEU A 4 0.18 -19.21 -10.57
N LEU A 5 -0.90 -18.55 -10.16
CA LEU A 5 -0.85 -17.51 -9.14
C LEU A 5 -1.31 -18.07 -7.79
N ILE A 6 -0.46 -17.94 -6.76
CA ILE A 6 -0.72 -18.44 -5.41
C ILE A 6 -0.95 -17.25 -4.47
N GLY A 7 -2.15 -17.18 -3.89
CA GLY A 7 -2.59 -16.07 -3.04
C GLY A 7 -3.28 -14.99 -3.85
N CYS A 8 -4.60 -14.94 -3.75
CA CYS A 8 -5.48 -14.08 -4.51
C CYS A 8 -6.21 -13.06 -3.62
N GLY A 9 -5.50 -12.53 -2.62
CA GLY A 9 -5.93 -11.39 -1.82
C GLY A 9 -6.12 -10.12 -2.68
N LYS A 10 -6.19 -8.94 -2.07
CA LYS A 10 -6.48 -7.69 -2.79
C LYS A 10 -5.50 -7.44 -3.95
N LEU A 11 -4.19 -7.49 -3.67
CA LEU A 11 -3.14 -7.34 -4.68
C LEU A 11 -3.09 -8.54 -5.65
N GLY A 12 -3.11 -9.77 -5.13
CA GLY A 12 -3.00 -10.98 -5.95
C GLY A 12 -4.12 -11.11 -6.99
N LEU A 13 -5.36 -10.72 -6.65
CA LEU A 13 -6.46 -10.69 -7.61
C LEU A 13 -6.24 -9.64 -8.72
N CYS A 14 -5.77 -8.44 -8.36
CA CYS A 14 -5.47 -7.41 -9.34
C CYS A 14 -4.36 -7.86 -10.29
N VAL A 15 -3.32 -8.51 -9.77
CA VAL A 15 -2.25 -9.09 -10.59
C VAL A 15 -2.78 -10.20 -11.49
N ALA A 16 -3.66 -11.08 -10.98
CA ALA A 16 -4.26 -12.14 -11.78
C ALA A 16 -5.08 -11.58 -12.95
N VAL A 17 -5.93 -10.58 -12.69
CA VAL A 17 -6.73 -9.90 -13.71
C VAL A 17 -5.84 -9.14 -14.70
N HIS A 18 -4.80 -8.46 -14.22
CA HIS A 18 -3.86 -7.74 -15.08
C HIS A 18 -3.08 -8.69 -16.00
N CYS A 19 -2.57 -9.80 -15.47
CA CYS A 19 -1.91 -10.85 -16.26
C CYS A 19 -2.84 -11.37 -17.36
N ALA A 20 -4.11 -11.65 -17.04
CA ALA A 20 -5.10 -12.09 -18.02
C ALA A 20 -5.42 -11.00 -19.06
N THR A 21 -5.47 -9.73 -18.64
CA THR A 21 -5.72 -8.57 -19.53
C THR A 21 -4.61 -8.42 -20.58
N VAL A 22 -3.35 -8.67 -20.21
CA VAL A 22 -2.22 -8.61 -21.15
C VAL A 22 -1.98 -9.93 -21.90
N GLY A 23 -2.90 -10.90 -21.80
CA GLY A 23 -2.94 -12.10 -22.65
C GLY A 23 -2.33 -13.38 -22.05
N HIS A 24 -2.06 -13.41 -20.74
CA HIS A 24 -1.68 -14.66 -20.06
C HIS A 24 -2.90 -15.50 -19.66
N CYS A 25 -2.74 -16.82 -19.59
CA CYS A 25 -3.74 -17.71 -19.00
C CYS A 25 -3.38 -17.92 -17.53
N VAL A 26 -4.26 -17.55 -16.61
CA VAL A 26 -3.97 -17.58 -15.17
C VAL A 26 -4.81 -18.64 -14.47
N THR A 27 -4.15 -19.51 -13.72
CA THR A 27 -4.76 -20.45 -12.78
C THR A 27 -4.44 -19.98 -11.37
N VAL A 28 -5.47 -19.71 -10.57
CA VAL A 28 -5.32 -19.25 -9.19
C VAL A 28 -5.41 -20.42 -8.23
N VAL A 29 -4.56 -20.41 -7.20
CA VAL A 29 -4.69 -21.24 -5.99
C VAL A 29 -4.88 -20.31 -4.80
N GLU A 30 -6.02 -20.48 -4.13
CA GLU A 30 -6.41 -19.71 -2.95
C GLU A 30 -6.88 -20.68 -1.86
N ARG A 31 -6.39 -20.45 -0.63
CA ARG A 31 -6.69 -21.30 0.53
C ARG A 31 -8.02 -20.94 1.16
N ASP A 32 -8.38 -19.66 1.13
CA ASP A 32 -9.68 -19.21 1.59
C ASP A 32 -10.76 -19.67 0.59
N GLU A 33 -11.61 -20.60 1.01
CA GLU A 33 -12.65 -21.18 0.15
C GLU A 33 -13.68 -20.16 -0.32
N ALA A 34 -14.01 -19.14 0.49
CA ALA A 34 -14.94 -18.09 0.09
C ALA A 34 -14.30 -17.21 -0.99
N ARG A 35 -13.03 -16.87 -0.82
CA ARG A 35 -12.26 -16.12 -1.83
C ARG A 35 -12.07 -16.94 -3.11
N ALA A 36 -11.75 -18.22 -3.01
CA ALA A 36 -11.64 -19.12 -4.15
C ALA A 36 -12.95 -19.22 -4.93
N ARG A 37 -14.09 -19.40 -4.24
CA ARG A 37 -15.42 -19.39 -4.87
C ARG A 37 -15.75 -18.06 -5.53
N PHE A 38 -15.43 -16.95 -4.89
CA PHE A 38 -15.62 -15.61 -5.45
C PHE A 38 -14.84 -15.42 -6.76
N VAL A 39 -13.54 -15.75 -6.78
CA VAL A 39 -12.72 -15.67 -8.01
C VAL A 39 -13.21 -16.68 -9.07
N GLY A 40 -13.64 -17.86 -8.62
CA GLY A 40 -14.19 -18.91 -9.46
C GLY A 40 -15.56 -18.57 -10.06
N ALA A 41 -16.34 -17.68 -9.43
CA ALA A 41 -17.57 -17.14 -10.01
C ALA A 41 -17.24 -16.12 -11.11
N GLY A 42 -16.22 -15.29 -10.89
CA GLY A 42 -15.79 -14.24 -11.83
C GLY A 42 -16.30 -12.86 -11.40
N PRO A 43 -16.22 -11.84 -12.26
CA PRO A 43 -16.84 -10.56 -11.99
C PRO A 43 -18.35 -10.77 -12.14
N THR A 44 -19.05 -11.06 -11.05
CA THR A 44 -20.51 -11.05 -11.08
C THR A 44 -20.98 -9.62 -11.28
N ASP A 45 -21.92 -9.42 -12.21
CA ASP A 45 -22.83 -8.29 -12.18
C ASP A 45 -23.64 -8.45 -10.89
N ALA A 46 -23.13 -7.95 -9.77
CA ALA A 46 -24.01 -7.67 -8.66
C ALA A 46 -24.94 -6.57 -9.17
N ASP A 47 -26.26 -6.77 -9.07
CA ASP A 47 -27.24 -5.73 -9.42
C ASP A 47 -26.95 -4.41 -8.68
N ASP A 48 -26.19 -4.49 -7.57
CA ASP A 48 -25.74 -3.39 -6.70
C ASP A 48 -24.31 -2.86 -7.01
N GLY A 49 -23.65 -3.33 -8.07
CA GLY A 49 -22.28 -2.93 -8.44
C GLY A 49 -21.15 -3.60 -7.63
N PRO A 50 -19.87 -3.25 -7.88
CA PRO A 50 -18.74 -3.86 -7.20
C PRO A 50 -18.72 -3.53 -5.69
N PRO A 51 -18.16 -4.40 -4.82
CA PRO A 51 -17.99 -4.12 -3.40
C PRO A 51 -17.29 -2.78 -3.16
N ALA A 52 -17.68 -2.07 -2.09
CA ALA A 52 -17.14 -0.76 -1.78
C ALA A 52 -15.62 -0.75 -1.53
N ASP A 53 -15.02 -1.89 -1.20
CA ASP A 53 -13.58 -2.08 -1.00
C ASP A 53 -12.83 -2.58 -2.24
N ALA A 54 -13.52 -2.74 -3.37
CA ALA A 54 -12.94 -3.12 -4.64
C ALA A 54 -11.94 -2.08 -5.14
N GLU A 55 -10.82 -2.55 -5.70
CA GLU A 55 -9.87 -1.65 -6.36
C GLU A 55 -10.51 -1.00 -7.60
N PRO A 56 -10.25 0.29 -7.84
CA PRO A 56 -10.77 0.97 -9.02
C PRO A 56 -10.39 0.25 -10.30
N ASN A 57 -11.32 0.22 -11.26
CA ASN A 57 -11.21 -0.46 -12.55
C ASN A 57 -11.05 -1.99 -12.51
N LEU A 58 -10.93 -2.63 -11.34
CA LEU A 58 -10.75 -4.09 -11.26
C LEU A 58 -11.88 -4.84 -11.94
N TYR A 59 -13.13 -4.57 -11.58
CA TYR A 59 -14.29 -5.27 -12.13
C TYR A 59 -14.49 -4.98 -13.62
N ARG A 60 -14.25 -3.73 -14.04
CA ARG A 60 -14.30 -3.34 -15.46
C ARG A 60 -13.28 -4.11 -16.30
N LEU A 61 -12.05 -4.28 -15.81
CA LEU A 61 -11.03 -5.04 -16.53
C LEU A 61 -11.32 -6.53 -16.46
N TRP A 62 -11.75 -7.03 -15.31
CA TRP A 62 -12.10 -8.43 -15.11
C TRP A 62 -13.27 -8.86 -16.02
N SER A 63 -14.25 -8.00 -16.28
CA SER A 63 -15.34 -8.33 -17.20
C SER A 63 -14.93 -8.38 -18.67
N THR A 64 -13.78 -7.78 -19.03
CA THR A 64 -13.27 -7.78 -20.41
C THR A 64 -12.39 -8.98 -20.75
N ILE A 65 -11.87 -9.69 -19.75
CA ILE A 65 -11.01 -10.86 -20.01
C ILE A 65 -11.87 -12.09 -20.37
N PRO A 66 -11.44 -12.93 -21.33
CA PRO A 66 -12.14 -14.18 -21.63
C PRO A 66 -12.22 -15.07 -20.38
N ARG A 67 -13.37 -15.71 -20.15
CA ARG A 67 -13.58 -16.53 -18.93
C ARG A 67 -12.54 -17.65 -18.77
N SER A 68 -12.03 -18.17 -19.89
CA SER A 68 -10.97 -19.17 -19.96
C SER A 68 -9.57 -18.65 -19.57
N SER A 69 -9.37 -17.34 -19.51
CA SER A 69 -8.08 -16.71 -19.19
C SER A 69 -7.83 -16.60 -17.69
N LEU A 70 -8.85 -16.79 -16.84
CA LEU A 70 -8.70 -16.82 -15.38
C LEU A 70 -9.55 -17.94 -14.77
N SER A 71 -8.89 -18.95 -14.20
CA SER A 71 -9.53 -20.09 -13.54
C SER A 71 -9.03 -20.27 -12.11
N VAL A 72 -9.72 -21.06 -11.31
CA VAL A 72 -9.33 -21.41 -9.93
C VAL A 72 -9.15 -22.91 -9.83
N ALA A 73 -8.01 -23.34 -9.31
CA ALA A 73 -7.72 -24.75 -9.06
C ALA A 73 -8.16 -25.17 -7.65
N ALA A 74 -8.62 -26.41 -7.51
CA ALA A 74 -9.04 -26.98 -6.23
C ALA A 74 -7.89 -27.13 -5.22
N SER A 75 -6.65 -27.28 -5.71
CA SER A 75 -5.46 -27.32 -4.87
C SER A 75 -4.21 -27.00 -5.68
N LEU A 76 -3.13 -26.66 -4.97
CA LEU A 76 -1.80 -26.51 -5.57
C LEU A 76 -1.35 -27.77 -6.31
N HIS A 77 -1.59 -28.95 -5.71
CA HIS A 77 -1.23 -30.22 -6.34
C HIS A 77 -1.98 -30.43 -7.67
N ALA A 78 -3.29 -30.17 -7.69
CA ALA A 78 -4.09 -30.29 -8.91
C ALA A 78 -3.62 -29.31 -10.01
N ALA A 79 -3.28 -28.07 -9.63
CA ALA A 79 -2.75 -27.09 -10.57
C ALA A 79 -1.43 -27.53 -11.20
N LEU A 80 -0.53 -28.11 -10.41
CA LEU A 80 0.78 -28.58 -10.90
C LEU A 80 0.66 -29.85 -11.75
N GLN A 81 -0.24 -30.77 -11.40
CA GLN A 81 -0.47 -32.02 -12.17
C GLN A 81 -1.08 -31.77 -13.55
N ALA A 82 -1.75 -30.65 -13.77
CA ALA A 82 -2.25 -30.27 -15.09
C ALA A 82 -1.11 -30.08 -16.12
N GLY A 83 0.14 -29.87 -15.67
CA GLY A 83 1.34 -29.92 -16.51
C GLY A 83 1.52 -28.78 -17.50
N THR A 84 0.70 -27.73 -17.43
CA THR A 84 0.69 -26.61 -18.38
C THR A 84 1.37 -25.34 -17.85
N THR A 85 1.83 -25.30 -16.60
CA THR A 85 2.32 -24.06 -15.96
C THR A 85 3.72 -23.68 -16.44
N ASP A 86 3.87 -22.48 -16.97
CA ASP A 86 5.17 -21.92 -17.39
C ASP A 86 5.88 -21.21 -16.22
N LEU A 87 5.11 -20.51 -15.37
CA LEU A 87 5.61 -19.64 -14.31
C LEU A 87 4.66 -19.65 -13.10
N ILE A 88 5.22 -19.67 -11.89
CA ILE A 88 4.48 -19.52 -10.64
C ILE A 88 4.69 -18.10 -10.09
N LEU A 89 3.61 -17.42 -9.73
CA LEU A 89 3.63 -16.15 -9.02
C LEU A 89 3.13 -16.33 -7.59
N VAL A 90 3.79 -15.70 -6.63
CA VAL A 90 3.43 -15.82 -5.21
C VAL A 90 3.11 -14.47 -4.60
N TYR A 91 1.85 -14.27 -4.22
CA TYR A 91 1.30 -13.05 -3.61
C TYR A 91 0.62 -13.36 -2.27
N LEU A 92 1.39 -13.94 -1.35
CA LEU A 92 0.94 -14.21 0.01
C LEU A 92 1.13 -13.00 0.92
N ALA A 93 0.26 -12.86 1.92
CA ALA A 93 0.43 -11.84 2.95
C ALA A 93 1.67 -12.15 3.80
N THR A 94 2.54 -11.15 3.92
CA THR A 94 3.67 -11.11 4.85
C THR A 94 3.36 -10.06 5.91
N THR A 95 2.43 -10.42 6.81
CA THR A 95 1.99 -9.52 7.87
C THR A 95 3.11 -9.31 8.88
N SER A 96 3.08 -8.18 9.60
CA SER A 96 4.01 -7.91 10.69
C SER A 96 3.17 -7.34 11.83
N GLU A 97 2.82 -8.20 12.78
CA GLU A 97 2.07 -7.82 13.98
C GLU A 97 2.99 -7.53 15.18
N THR A 98 4.30 -7.78 15.05
CA THR A 98 5.26 -7.59 16.13
C THR A 98 6.48 -6.80 15.64
N ASP A 99 7.22 -6.20 16.58
CA ASP A 99 8.50 -5.52 16.31
C ASP A 99 9.60 -6.43 15.70
N LYS A 100 9.30 -7.71 15.47
CA LYS A 100 10.23 -8.73 14.96
C LYS A 100 10.33 -8.80 13.43
N GLY A 101 9.64 -7.92 12.69
CA GLY A 101 9.71 -7.86 11.23
C GLY A 101 8.56 -8.62 10.54
N TYR A 102 8.77 -9.03 9.30
CA TYR A 102 7.77 -9.74 8.48
C TYR A 102 7.58 -11.18 8.94
N ASP A 103 6.34 -11.63 9.10
CA ASP A 103 5.99 -13.04 9.19
C ASP A 103 5.96 -13.65 7.78
N THR A 104 6.95 -14.50 7.50
CA THR A 104 7.06 -15.23 6.24
C THR A 104 6.67 -16.69 6.38
N THR A 105 6.05 -17.11 7.48
CA THR A 105 5.77 -18.53 7.79
C THR A 105 4.99 -19.22 6.68
N ASN A 106 3.93 -18.58 6.18
CA ASN A 106 3.13 -19.11 5.08
C ASN A 106 3.93 -19.25 3.77
N LEU A 107 4.81 -18.29 3.48
CA LEU A 107 5.66 -18.29 2.30
C LEU A 107 6.73 -19.39 2.40
N THR A 108 7.43 -19.49 3.52
CA THR A 108 8.42 -20.55 3.77
C THR A 108 7.78 -21.93 3.69
N SER A 109 6.58 -22.10 4.25
CA SER A 109 5.83 -23.37 4.22
C SER A 109 5.43 -23.75 2.80
N LEU A 110 4.97 -22.77 2.00
CA LEU A 110 4.68 -22.99 0.58
C LEU A 110 5.92 -23.46 -0.20
N LEU A 111 7.05 -22.77 -0.03
CA LEU A 111 8.30 -23.11 -0.72
C LEU A 111 8.81 -24.50 -0.30
N ALA A 112 8.74 -24.84 0.99
CA ALA A 112 9.09 -26.18 1.47
C ALA A 112 8.20 -27.27 0.83
N ASN A 113 6.89 -27.04 0.74
CA ASN A 113 5.95 -27.98 0.12
C ASN A 113 6.22 -28.17 -1.38
N LEU A 114 6.51 -27.08 -2.11
CA LEU A 114 6.90 -27.14 -3.51
C LEU A 114 8.22 -27.92 -3.67
N HIS A 115 9.23 -27.60 -2.87
CA HIS A 115 10.52 -28.30 -2.87
C HIS A 115 10.36 -29.81 -2.67
N ASN A 116 9.62 -30.22 -1.63
CA ASN A 116 9.39 -31.63 -1.30
C ASN A 116 8.63 -32.37 -2.42
N SER A 117 7.67 -31.70 -3.06
CA SER A 117 6.90 -32.25 -4.18
C SER A 117 7.77 -32.49 -5.40
N ALA A 118 8.68 -31.55 -5.72
CA ALA A 118 9.63 -31.69 -6.81
C ALA A 118 10.60 -32.85 -6.57
N SER A 119 11.18 -32.90 -5.37
CA SER A 119 12.14 -33.94 -4.97
C SER A 119 11.52 -35.34 -5.02
N SER A 120 10.25 -35.49 -4.63
CA SER A 120 9.57 -36.79 -4.62
C SER A 120 9.16 -37.30 -6.00
N SER A 121 8.87 -36.39 -6.94
CA SER A 121 8.39 -36.73 -8.28
C SER A 121 9.49 -36.76 -9.35
N SER A 122 10.71 -36.34 -9.00
CA SER A 122 11.80 -36.05 -9.95
C SER A 122 11.39 -35.09 -11.09
N ALA A 123 10.28 -34.36 -10.92
CA ALA A 123 9.79 -33.40 -11.90
C ALA A 123 10.44 -32.04 -11.67
N THR A 124 10.85 -31.38 -12.76
CA THR A 124 11.30 -29.99 -12.70
C THR A 124 10.10 -29.09 -12.49
N LEU A 125 10.07 -28.36 -11.36
CA LEU A 125 9.02 -27.36 -11.14
C LEU A 125 9.19 -26.15 -12.06
N PRO A 126 8.08 -25.48 -12.43
CA PRO A 126 8.15 -24.18 -13.08
C PRO A 126 8.91 -23.18 -12.20
N PRO A 127 9.61 -22.20 -12.80
CA PRO A 127 10.21 -21.10 -12.05
C PRO A 127 9.19 -20.32 -11.22
N ILE A 128 9.65 -19.67 -10.15
CA ILE A 128 8.81 -18.96 -9.18
C ILE A 128 9.27 -17.50 -9.07
N LEU A 129 8.36 -16.54 -9.28
CA LEU A 129 8.55 -15.15 -8.90
C LEU A 129 7.76 -14.85 -7.62
N ILE A 130 8.48 -14.39 -6.60
CA ILE A 130 7.87 -13.89 -5.36
C ILE A 130 7.52 -12.43 -5.56
N GLY A 131 6.23 -12.09 -5.43
CA GLY A 131 5.71 -10.73 -5.62
C GLY A 131 5.34 -10.00 -4.33
N CYS A 132 5.25 -10.71 -3.20
CA CYS A 132 5.02 -10.09 -1.91
C CYS A 132 6.28 -9.42 -1.33
N THR A 133 6.10 -8.49 -0.39
CA THR A 133 7.24 -7.86 0.31
C THR A 133 7.86 -8.86 1.27
N VAL A 134 9.18 -9.05 1.22
CA VAL A 134 9.90 -10.00 2.08
C VAL A 134 11.06 -9.29 2.78
N PRO A 135 11.55 -9.81 3.92
CA PRO A 135 12.73 -9.23 4.58
C PRO A 135 13.98 -9.43 3.70
N PRO A 136 14.98 -8.55 3.80
CA PRO A 136 16.23 -8.72 3.07
C PRO A 136 16.90 -10.08 3.35
N ARG A 137 17.49 -10.67 2.32
CA ARG A 137 18.07 -12.01 2.26
C ARG A 137 17.06 -13.17 2.36
N PHE A 138 15.76 -12.90 2.30
CA PHE A 138 14.76 -13.97 2.33
C PHE A 138 14.93 -14.92 1.16
N CYS A 139 14.99 -14.40 -0.07
CA CYS A 139 15.10 -15.20 -1.28
C CYS A 139 16.40 -16.01 -1.31
N ASP A 140 17.55 -15.45 -0.91
CA ASP A 140 18.81 -16.19 -0.80
C ASP A 140 18.72 -17.35 0.21
N THR A 141 18.12 -17.09 1.38
CA THR A 141 17.91 -18.11 2.42
C THR A 141 16.98 -19.22 1.94
N ALA A 142 15.92 -18.85 1.22
CA ALA A 142 14.97 -19.77 0.62
C ALA A 142 15.65 -20.64 -0.45
N ARG A 143 16.50 -20.07 -1.32
CA ARG A 143 17.25 -20.83 -2.33
C ARG A 143 18.21 -21.84 -1.70
N ALA A 144 18.92 -21.44 -0.65
CA ALA A 144 19.81 -22.34 0.07
C ALA A 144 19.06 -23.50 0.75
N SER A 145 17.88 -23.21 1.33
CA SER A 145 17.03 -24.21 1.98
C SER A 145 16.30 -25.12 0.99
N PHE A 146 15.99 -24.62 -0.20
CA PHE A 146 15.14 -25.28 -1.20
C PHE A 146 15.80 -25.31 -2.58
N PRO A 147 16.94 -26.02 -2.74
CA PRO A 147 17.79 -25.93 -3.93
C PRO A 147 17.16 -26.43 -5.23
N SER A 148 16.03 -27.16 -5.17
CA SER A 148 15.29 -27.57 -6.37
C SER A 148 14.43 -26.44 -6.97
N LEU A 149 14.29 -25.30 -6.29
CA LEU A 149 13.46 -24.19 -6.72
C LEU A 149 14.28 -23.13 -7.46
N ARG A 150 13.75 -22.70 -8.62
CA ARG A 150 14.29 -21.57 -9.38
C ARG A 150 13.52 -20.30 -8.99
N LEU A 151 14.08 -19.52 -8.08
CA LEU A 151 13.44 -18.35 -7.48
C LEU A 151 13.94 -17.03 -8.09
N GLY A 152 13.02 -16.12 -8.37
CA GLY A 152 13.27 -14.70 -8.60
C GLY A 152 12.35 -13.83 -7.74
N TYR A 153 12.59 -12.53 -7.74
CA TYR A 153 11.86 -11.56 -6.93
C TYR A 153 11.32 -10.41 -7.80
N HIS A 154 10.02 -10.11 -7.70
CA HIS A 154 9.36 -9.04 -8.46
C HIS A 154 8.40 -8.26 -7.55
N PRO A 155 8.88 -7.31 -6.75
CA PRO A 155 8.03 -6.56 -5.82
C PRO A 155 7.16 -5.53 -6.52
N GLU A 156 5.98 -5.27 -5.96
CA GLU A 156 5.08 -4.22 -6.41
C GLU A 156 5.32 -2.90 -5.66
N PHE A 157 5.25 -1.77 -6.38
CA PHE A 157 5.48 -0.41 -5.85
C PHE A 157 4.21 0.44 -5.87
N ILE A 158 3.07 -0.17 -5.54
CA ILE A 158 1.75 0.43 -5.78
C ILE A 158 1.01 0.66 -4.46
N ALA A 159 0.37 1.81 -4.35
CA ALA A 159 -0.51 2.13 -3.23
C ALA A 159 -1.89 1.48 -3.42
N GLN A 160 -2.50 1.01 -2.33
CA GLN A 160 -3.88 0.50 -2.40
C GLN A 160 -4.86 1.62 -2.74
N GLY A 161 -5.89 1.29 -3.50
CA GLY A 161 -6.78 2.24 -4.16
C GLY A 161 -6.30 2.68 -5.55
N ASP A 162 -5.10 2.29 -5.99
CA ASP A 162 -4.58 2.57 -7.34
C ASP A 162 -4.00 1.31 -8.01
N ILE A 163 -4.33 0.10 -7.52
CA ILE A 163 -3.58 -1.10 -7.89
C ILE A 163 -3.62 -1.38 -9.41
N MET A 164 -4.80 -1.35 -10.03
CA MET A 164 -4.92 -1.64 -11.46
C MET A 164 -4.20 -0.62 -12.34
N ALA A 165 -4.28 0.67 -11.98
CA ALA A 165 -3.58 1.73 -12.70
C ALA A 165 -2.06 1.61 -12.54
N GLY A 166 -1.60 1.35 -11.31
CA GLY A 166 -0.19 1.16 -11.00
C GLY A 166 0.43 -0.08 -11.65
N LEU A 167 -0.33 -1.17 -11.80
CA LEU A 167 0.13 -2.37 -12.53
C LEU A 167 0.26 -2.10 -14.04
N SER A 168 -0.67 -1.31 -14.60
CA SER A 168 -0.70 -1.01 -16.04
C SER A 168 0.33 0.04 -16.46
N SER A 169 0.68 0.97 -15.58
CA SER A 169 1.62 2.05 -15.87
C SER A 169 2.49 2.40 -14.66
N PRO A 170 3.33 1.46 -14.19
CA PRO A 170 4.23 1.72 -13.08
C PRO A 170 5.35 2.70 -13.49
N ALA A 171 5.88 3.45 -12.52
CA ALA A 171 7.04 4.31 -12.76
C ALA A 171 8.27 3.52 -13.22
N PHE A 172 8.42 2.28 -12.74
CA PHE A 172 9.40 1.30 -13.16
C PHE A 172 8.98 -0.10 -12.68
N SER A 173 9.52 -1.14 -13.33
CA SER A 173 9.43 -2.51 -12.86
C SER A 173 10.78 -2.97 -12.31
N LEU A 174 10.79 -3.83 -11.30
CA LEU A 174 12.00 -4.34 -10.67
C LEU A 174 12.04 -5.86 -10.72
N LEU A 175 13.16 -6.43 -11.15
CA LEU A 175 13.39 -7.87 -11.16
C LEU A 175 14.70 -8.20 -10.44
N GLY A 176 14.58 -8.93 -9.34
CA GLY A 176 15.69 -9.55 -8.63
C GLY A 176 15.94 -10.97 -9.14
N THR A 177 17.14 -11.24 -9.63
CA THR A 177 17.57 -12.59 -10.01
C THR A 177 18.91 -12.92 -9.38
N PRO A 178 19.18 -14.18 -9.03
CA PRO A 178 20.50 -14.55 -8.58
C PRO A 178 21.47 -14.72 -9.74
N HIS A 179 22.76 -14.51 -9.47
CA HIS A 179 23.82 -14.58 -10.50
C HIS A 179 24.01 -15.96 -11.13
N ASP A 180 23.62 -17.02 -10.43
CA ASP A 180 23.73 -18.42 -10.88
C ASP A 180 22.42 -18.95 -11.48
N LEU A 181 21.43 -18.08 -11.74
CA LEU A 181 20.21 -18.47 -12.44
C LEU A 181 20.51 -18.88 -13.89
N ASP A 182 19.86 -19.92 -14.39
CA ASP A 182 20.02 -20.31 -15.78
C ASP A 182 19.39 -19.27 -16.73
N GLN A 183 20.02 -19.08 -17.89
CA GLN A 183 19.64 -18.06 -18.87
C GLN A 183 18.19 -18.22 -19.37
N SER A 184 17.67 -19.44 -19.43
CA SER A 184 16.30 -19.68 -19.90
C SER A 184 15.27 -19.17 -18.89
N THR A 185 15.53 -19.37 -17.60
CA THR A 185 14.68 -18.85 -16.53
C THR A 185 14.80 -17.34 -16.39
N GLU A 186 16.01 -16.78 -16.48
CA GLU A 186 16.20 -15.32 -16.47
C GLU A 186 15.47 -14.65 -17.64
N HIS A 187 15.55 -15.24 -18.84
CA HIS A 187 14.81 -14.75 -20.01
C HIS A 187 13.30 -14.84 -19.82
N LEU A 188 12.79 -15.94 -19.25
CA LEU A 188 11.38 -16.11 -18.92
C LEU A 188 10.90 -15.02 -17.95
N PHE A 189 11.62 -14.80 -16.85
CA PHE A 189 11.28 -13.76 -15.86
C PHE A 189 11.29 -12.37 -16.48
N THR A 190 12.33 -12.05 -17.26
CA THR A 190 12.44 -10.74 -17.93
C THR A 190 11.28 -10.52 -18.90
N THR A 191 10.98 -11.51 -19.73
CA THR A 191 9.89 -11.44 -20.72
C THR A 191 8.54 -11.29 -20.04
N PHE A 192 8.30 -12.03 -18.96
CA PHE A 192 7.08 -11.92 -18.18
C PHE A 192 6.92 -10.53 -17.55
N VAL A 193 7.95 -10.01 -16.87
CA VAL A 193 7.86 -8.68 -16.23
C VAL A 193 7.65 -7.58 -17.28
N GLN A 194 8.31 -7.68 -18.43
CA GLN A 194 8.12 -6.73 -19.54
C GLN A 194 6.72 -6.81 -20.16
N SER A 195 6.10 -8.00 -20.21
CA SER A 195 4.73 -8.13 -20.76
C SER A 195 3.66 -7.51 -19.86
N LEU A 196 3.92 -7.37 -18.56
CA LEU A 196 3.00 -6.68 -17.63
C LEU A 196 2.94 -5.16 -17.87
N ALA A 197 4.07 -4.54 -18.23
CA ALA A 197 4.16 -3.10 -18.43
C ALA A 197 5.23 -2.73 -19.49
N PRO A 198 4.94 -2.91 -20.79
CA PRO A 198 5.95 -2.80 -21.86
C PRO A 198 6.63 -1.43 -21.99
N LEU A 199 5.97 -0.37 -21.52
CA LEU A 199 6.47 1.01 -21.57
C LEU A 199 7.24 1.41 -20.30
N ALA A 200 7.13 0.64 -19.21
CA ALA A 200 7.80 0.95 -17.97
C ALA A 200 9.28 0.52 -18.03
N PRO A 201 10.21 1.34 -17.52
CA PRO A 201 11.60 0.94 -17.45
C PRO A 201 11.77 -0.26 -16.51
N LEU A 202 12.39 -1.34 -16.99
CA LEU A 202 12.78 -2.47 -16.17
C LEU A 202 14.17 -2.23 -15.55
N ARG A 203 14.31 -2.53 -14.26
CA ARG A 203 15.58 -2.61 -13.55
C ARG A 203 15.80 -4.03 -13.07
N THR A 204 16.95 -4.59 -13.44
CA THR A 204 17.40 -5.91 -12.98
C THR A 204 18.54 -5.74 -11.99
N MET A 205 18.55 -6.57 -10.94
CA MET A 205 19.57 -6.55 -9.88
C MET A 205 19.58 -7.90 -9.15
N ASN A 206 20.49 -8.09 -8.19
CA ASN A 206 20.46 -9.31 -7.40
C ASN A 206 19.27 -9.36 -6.42
N LEU A 207 19.00 -10.54 -5.86
CA LEU A 207 17.85 -10.75 -4.96
C LEU A 207 17.86 -9.81 -3.76
N VAL A 208 19.00 -9.70 -3.08
CA VAL A 208 19.13 -8.87 -1.87
C VAL A 208 19.00 -7.39 -2.19
N GLU A 209 19.58 -6.94 -3.32
CA GLU A 209 19.42 -5.58 -3.82
C GLU A 209 17.94 -5.26 -4.08
N ALA A 210 17.20 -6.18 -4.69
CA ALA A 210 15.78 -5.97 -5.02
C ALA A 210 14.89 -5.92 -3.76
N GLU A 211 15.14 -6.80 -2.79
CA GLU A 211 14.46 -6.79 -1.49
C GLU A 211 14.73 -5.47 -0.73
N LEU A 212 15.99 -5.01 -0.72
CA LEU A 212 16.37 -3.74 -0.09
C LEU A 212 15.80 -2.53 -0.82
N ALA A 213 15.79 -2.54 -2.16
CA ALA A 213 15.24 -1.45 -2.97
C ALA A 213 13.76 -1.20 -2.66
N LYS A 214 12.99 -2.27 -2.40
CA LYS A 214 11.58 -2.16 -1.99
C LYS A 214 11.44 -1.38 -0.67
N LEU A 215 12.22 -1.74 0.34
CA LEU A 215 12.18 -1.08 1.64
C LEU A 215 12.72 0.35 1.58
N ALA A 216 13.85 0.54 0.89
CA ALA A 216 14.52 1.82 0.77
C ALA A 216 13.63 2.88 0.09
N LEU A 217 12.91 2.52 -0.98
CA LEU A 217 11.99 3.45 -1.63
C LEU A 217 10.88 3.90 -0.68
N ASN A 218 10.26 2.96 0.03
CA ASN A 218 9.18 3.28 0.97
C ASN A 218 9.69 4.15 2.14
N CYS A 219 10.89 3.88 2.67
CA CYS A 219 11.52 4.73 3.70
C CYS A 219 11.84 6.14 3.17
N PHE A 220 12.26 6.26 1.91
CA PHE A 220 12.53 7.56 1.31
C PHE A 220 11.24 8.36 1.10
N ILE A 221 10.15 7.71 0.68
CA ILE A 221 8.83 8.36 0.54
C ILE A 221 8.35 8.89 1.89
N THR A 222 8.40 8.08 2.95
CA THR A 222 7.99 8.52 4.30
C THR A 222 8.86 9.66 4.81
N MET A 223 10.16 9.63 4.51
CA MET A 223 11.09 10.70 4.86
C MET A 223 10.71 12.02 4.17
N LYS A 224 10.33 12.01 2.89
CA LYS A 224 9.86 13.22 2.19
C LYS A 224 8.59 13.80 2.83
N ILE A 225 7.65 12.95 3.22
CA ILE A 225 6.40 13.36 3.88
C ILE A 225 6.70 13.98 5.24
N ALA A 226 7.49 13.28 6.07
CA ALA A 226 7.87 13.78 7.39
C ALA A 226 8.67 15.09 7.30
N PHE A 227 9.54 15.21 6.30
CA PHE A 227 10.28 16.45 6.03
C PHE A 227 9.32 17.60 5.65
N ALA A 228 8.36 17.38 4.75
CA ALA A 228 7.38 18.39 4.38
C ALA A 228 6.56 18.87 5.60
N ASN A 229 6.12 17.94 6.44
CA ASN A 229 5.42 18.26 7.69
C ASN A 229 6.30 19.03 8.68
N THR A 230 7.57 18.62 8.83
CA THR A 230 8.52 19.36 9.68
C THR A 230 8.71 20.79 9.19
N VAL A 231 8.80 21.01 7.87
CA VAL A 231 8.85 22.36 7.28
C VAL A 231 7.59 23.15 7.61
N ALA A 232 6.42 22.51 7.58
CA ALA A 232 5.16 23.17 7.94
C ALA A 232 5.09 23.53 9.43
N ASP A 233 5.57 22.68 10.33
CA ASP A 233 5.61 22.98 11.77
C ASP A 233 6.57 24.14 12.06
N VAL A 234 7.75 24.15 11.41
CA VAL A 234 8.71 25.26 11.51
C VAL A 234 8.11 26.55 10.96
N ALA A 235 7.43 26.48 9.81
CA ALA A 235 6.74 27.63 9.23
C ALA A 235 5.65 28.16 10.18
N ALA A 236 4.82 27.29 10.75
CA ALA A 236 3.80 27.66 11.72
C ALA A 236 4.42 28.39 12.93
N ALA A 237 5.56 27.92 13.46
CA ALA A 237 6.26 28.58 14.57
C ALA A 237 6.83 29.97 14.23
N HIS A 238 7.07 30.26 12.95
CA HIS A 238 7.48 31.58 12.48
C HIS A 238 6.31 32.52 12.17
N THR A 239 5.06 32.04 12.25
CA THR A 239 3.89 32.89 12.05
C THR A 239 3.76 33.88 13.21
N THR A 240 3.75 35.17 12.89
CA THR A 240 3.57 36.25 13.88
C THR A 240 2.08 36.59 14.02
N SER A 241 1.64 36.94 15.23
CA SER A 241 0.26 37.33 15.56
C SER A 241 -0.17 38.70 15.00
N ALA A 242 0.58 39.27 14.06
CA ALA A 242 0.20 40.50 13.38
C ALA A 242 -1.13 40.27 12.64
N ARG A 243 -2.13 41.11 12.94
CA ARG A 243 -3.42 41.07 12.26
C ARG A 243 -3.18 41.30 10.76
N PRO A 244 -3.78 40.51 9.86
CA PRO A 244 -3.68 40.75 8.42
C PRO A 244 -4.01 42.21 8.14
N THR A 245 -3.11 42.93 7.46
CA THR A 245 -3.33 44.36 7.17
C THR A 245 -4.44 44.54 6.13
N GLN A 246 -4.69 43.49 5.34
CA GLN A 246 -5.80 43.35 4.41
C GLN A 246 -6.41 41.95 4.46
N PRO A 247 -7.69 41.77 4.08
CA PRO A 247 -8.40 40.49 4.07
C PRO A 247 -7.67 39.37 3.30
N ASP A 248 -6.89 39.72 2.28
CA ASP A 248 -6.13 38.77 1.43
C ASP A 248 -4.60 38.84 1.64
N SER A 249 -4.13 39.61 2.63
CA SER A 249 -2.70 39.72 2.89
C SER A 249 -2.17 38.45 3.59
N ARG A 250 -1.02 37.94 3.14
CA ARG A 250 -0.27 36.87 3.84
C ARG A 250 0.58 37.42 5.00
N ASP A 251 0.31 38.65 5.44
CA ASP A 251 1.17 39.38 6.36
C ASP A 251 1.30 38.62 7.68
N GLY A 252 2.54 38.27 8.02
CA GLY A 252 2.86 37.56 9.25
C GLY A 252 2.63 36.05 9.24
N ARG A 253 1.90 35.47 8.27
CA ARG A 253 1.70 34.00 8.15
C ARG A 253 2.79 33.38 7.29
N VAL A 254 3.46 32.37 7.82
CA VAL A 254 4.46 31.59 7.09
C VAL A 254 3.86 30.23 6.77
N ASP A 255 3.70 29.92 5.49
CA ASP A 255 3.02 28.72 5.00
C ASP A 255 4.02 27.69 4.48
N GLY A 256 4.08 26.54 5.14
CA GLY A 256 4.98 25.44 4.77
C GLY A 256 4.73 24.88 3.38
N SER A 257 3.49 24.90 2.89
CA SER A 257 3.14 24.40 1.56
C SER A 257 3.77 25.27 0.47
N VAL A 258 3.76 26.60 0.65
CA VAL A 258 4.41 27.55 -0.28
C VAL A 258 5.93 27.32 -0.33
N ILE A 259 6.54 27.01 0.82
CA ILE A 259 7.98 26.68 0.90
C ILE A 259 8.26 25.36 0.18
N CYS A 260 7.45 24.33 0.43
CA CYS A 260 7.58 23.01 -0.19
C CYS A 260 7.40 23.08 -1.71
N GLU A 261 6.42 23.83 -2.21
CA GLU A 261 6.20 24.10 -3.63
C GLU A 261 7.41 24.77 -4.28
N ALA A 262 8.01 25.76 -3.61
CA ALA A 262 9.19 26.44 -4.13
C ALA A 262 10.39 25.50 -4.27
N ILE A 263 10.68 24.67 -3.26
CA ILE A 263 11.80 23.72 -3.32
C ILE A 263 11.52 22.52 -4.24
N ALA A 264 10.24 22.17 -4.44
CA ALA A 264 9.83 21.10 -5.36
C ALA A 264 10.20 21.39 -6.83
N LEU A 265 10.35 22.68 -7.20
CA LEU A 265 10.80 23.10 -8.53
C LEU A 265 12.26 22.70 -8.82
N ASP A 266 13.07 22.46 -7.78
CA ASP A 266 14.41 21.94 -7.98
C ASP A 266 14.34 20.47 -8.41
N ARG A 267 14.80 20.20 -9.63
CA ARG A 267 14.83 18.86 -10.24
C ARG A 267 15.57 17.80 -9.41
N ARG A 268 16.44 18.18 -8.47
CA ARG A 268 17.13 17.26 -7.56
C ARG A 268 16.23 16.78 -6.42
N VAL A 269 15.16 17.52 -6.13
CA VAL A 269 14.23 17.26 -5.03
C VAL A 269 12.93 16.62 -5.58
N GLY A 270 12.31 17.28 -6.55
CA GLY A 270 11.01 16.90 -7.11
C GLY A 270 9.83 17.03 -6.13
N GLY A 271 8.63 17.28 -6.66
CA GLY A 271 7.44 17.59 -5.84
C GLY A 271 6.67 16.39 -5.28
N SER A 272 6.86 15.18 -5.80
CA SER A 272 6.11 14.00 -5.33
C SER A 272 6.40 13.72 -3.85
N CYS A 273 5.34 13.53 -3.07
CA CYS A 273 5.39 13.29 -1.62
C CYS A 273 6.07 14.42 -0.81
N LEU A 274 6.07 15.64 -1.33
CA LEU A 274 6.61 16.84 -0.68
C LEU A 274 5.50 17.87 -0.45
N VAL A 275 4.38 17.43 0.11
CA VAL A 275 3.23 18.26 0.43
C VAL A 275 2.89 18.04 1.91
N PRO A 276 2.84 19.11 2.74
CA PRO A 276 2.43 18.97 4.13
C PRO A 276 1.00 18.41 4.26
N GLY A 277 0.73 17.67 5.33
CA GLY A 277 -0.57 17.05 5.58
C GLY A 277 -0.71 16.57 7.02
N TYR A 278 -1.42 15.46 7.26
CA TYR A 278 -1.61 14.90 8.61
C TYR A 278 -0.49 13.95 9.06
N GLY A 279 0.49 13.66 8.19
CA GLY A 279 1.46 12.58 8.40
C GLY A 279 1.29 11.44 7.40
N TYR A 280 2.19 10.46 7.47
CA TYR A 280 2.03 9.20 6.73
C TYR A 280 1.46 8.11 7.64
N GLY A 281 0.77 7.16 7.01
CA GLY A 281 0.11 6.06 7.69
C GLY A 281 -0.09 4.86 6.76
N GLY A 282 -1.19 4.13 6.96
CA GLY A 282 -1.55 3.01 6.09
C GLY A 282 -0.90 1.69 6.47
N PRO A 283 -1.17 0.64 5.68
CA PRO A 283 -0.71 -0.72 5.98
C PRO A 283 0.78 -0.93 5.73
N CYS A 284 1.38 -0.22 4.77
CA CYS A 284 2.74 -0.47 4.30
C CYS A 284 3.80 0.45 4.93
N PHE A 285 3.61 1.77 4.90
CA PHE A 285 4.68 2.73 5.22
C PHE A 285 5.27 2.58 6.63
N PRO A 286 4.50 2.64 7.73
CA PRO A 286 5.07 2.43 9.06
C PRO A 286 5.74 1.06 9.23
N ARG A 287 5.15 0.02 8.60
CA ARG A 287 5.68 -1.34 8.66
C ARG A 287 7.04 -1.44 7.97
N ASP A 288 7.16 -0.91 6.76
CA ASP A 288 8.36 -1.04 5.95
C ASP A 288 9.51 -0.18 6.50
N ASN A 289 9.21 0.97 7.10
CA ASN A 289 10.20 1.78 7.81
C ASN A 289 10.78 1.03 9.03
N ARG A 290 9.93 0.37 9.83
CA ARG A 290 10.38 -0.53 10.90
C ARG A 290 11.20 -1.70 10.37
N ALA A 291 10.73 -2.36 9.30
CA ALA A 291 11.44 -3.48 8.72
C ALA A 291 12.83 -3.11 8.21
N PHE A 292 12.99 -1.93 7.61
CA PHE A 292 14.28 -1.39 7.19
C PHE A 292 15.21 -1.16 8.39
N ARG A 293 14.71 -0.57 9.48
CA ARG A 293 15.48 -0.40 10.73
C ARG A 293 15.95 -1.73 11.30
N THR A 294 15.06 -2.73 11.36
CA THR A 294 15.40 -4.08 11.84
C THR A 294 16.46 -4.73 10.95
N ALA A 295 16.32 -4.62 9.63
CA ALA A 295 17.30 -5.15 8.68
C ALA A 295 18.67 -4.47 8.81
N ALA A 296 18.70 -3.14 8.99
CA ALA A 296 19.93 -2.38 9.17
C ALA A 296 20.62 -2.76 10.50
N ALA A 297 19.87 -2.86 11.59
CA ALA A 297 20.39 -3.27 12.90
C ALA A 297 20.99 -4.68 12.87
N ALA A 298 20.37 -5.62 12.14
CA ALA A 298 20.86 -6.99 12.00
C ALA A 298 22.26 -7.08 11.33
N VAL A 299 22.67 -6.06 10.57
CA VAL A 299 24.00 -5.96 9.94
C VAL A 299 24.89 -4.90 10.59
N GLY A 300 24.51 -4.38 11.77
CA GLY A 300 25.29 -3.41 12.53
C GLY A 300 25.28 -1.98 11.96
N VAL A 301 24.30 -1.63 11.11
CA VAL A 301 24.15 -0.28 10.53
C VAL A 301 23.00 0.46 11.23
N PRO A 302 23.27 1.62 11.86
CA PRO A 302 22.21 2.40 12.49
C PRO A 302 21.41 3.19 11.44
N ALA A 303 20.12 2.85 11.28
CA ALA A 303 19.20 3.54 10.36
C ALA A 303 18.62 4.83 10.96
N HIS A 304 19.49 5.81 11.27
CA HIS A 304 19.10 7.06 11.95
C HIS A 304 17.99 7.83 11.23
N LEU A 305 18.04 7.91 9.90
CA LEU A 305 17.04 8.64 9.12
C LEU A 305 15.65 8.00 9.22
N ALA A 306 15.58 6.67 9.25
CA ALA A 306 14.31 5.96 9.41
C ALA A 306 13.72 6.21 10.80
N THR A 307 14.54 6.22 11.85
CA THR A 307 14.08 6.56 13.22
C THR A 307 13.61 8.01 13.29
N ALA A 308 14.41 8.97 12.80
CA ALA A 308 14.04 10.38 12.78
C ALA A 308 12.76 10.65 11.98
N THR A 309 12.50 9.86 10.94
CA THR A 309 11.27 9.94 10.14
C THR A 309 10.04 9.54 10.95
N ASP A 310 10.11 8.42 11.70
CA ASP A 310 9.01 8.00 12.60
C ASP A 310 8.80 9.02 13.73
N ASP A 311 9.89 9.50 14.35
CA ASP A 311 9.84 10.49 15.43
C ASP A 311 9.24 11.82 14.96
N ALA A 312 9.62 12.30 13.78
CA ALA A 312 9.07 13.51 13.18
C ALA A 312 7.58 13.37 12.83
N ASN A 313 7.16 12.19 12.35
CA ASN A 313 5.75 11.93 12.05
C ASN A 313 4.89 11.94 13.32
N GLU A 314 5.38 11.38 14.42
CA GLU A 314 4.70 11.44 15.72
C GLU A 314 4.71 12.85 16.31
N ALA A 315 5.85 13.55 16.29
CA ALA A 315 5.95 14.92 16.77
C ALA A 315 4.97 15.86 16.04
N HIS A 316 4.82 15.67 14.73
CA HIS A 316 3.86 16.42 13.92
C HIS A 316 2.41 16.17 14.37
N HIS A 317 2.02 14.91 14.59
CA HIS A 317 0.70 14.55 15.11
C HIS A 317 0.43 15.23 16.46
N GLN A 318 1.41 15.21 17.37
CA GLN A 318 1.29 15.86 18.68
C GLN A 318 1.16 17.38 18.56
N ALA A 319 1.91 18.01 17.64
CA ALA A 319 1.80 19.44 17.38
C ALA A 319 0.42 19.83 16.84
N GLN A 320 -0.12 19.06 15.89
CA GLN A 320 -1.48 19.26 15.35
C GLN A 320 -2.54 19.13 16.44
N LEU A 321 -2.49 18.06 17.24
CA LEU A 321 -3.42 17.83 18.33
C LEU A 321 -3.37 18.99 19.35
N ALA A 322 -2.17 19.40 19.78
CA ALA A 322 -2.00 20.49 20.72
C ALA A 322 -2.55 21.82 20.19
N ALA A 323 -2.28 22.14 18.92
CA ALA A 323 -2.80 23.35 18.27
C ALA A 323 -4.34 23.36 18.21
N LEU A 324 -4.96 22.24 17.85
CA LEU A 324 -6.42 22.14 17.77
C LEU A 324 -7.08 22.20 19.16
N LEU A 325 -6.47 21.60 20.18
CA LEU A 325 -6.95 21.69 21.56
C LEU A 325 -6.89 23.11 22.14
N GLN A 326 -5.92 23.92 21.71
CA GLN A 326 -5.78 25.31 22.12
C GLN A 326 -6.65 26.28 21.31
N SER A 327 -7.31 25.81 20.25
CA SER A 327 -8.16 26.64 19.41
C SER A 327 -9.53 26.91 20.03
N ASP A 328 -10.10 28.07 19.68
CA ASP A 328 -11.46 28.48 20.09
C ASP A 328 -12.57 27.78 19.27
N VAL A 329 -12.22 26.80 18.43
CA VAL A 329 -13.18 26.09 17.56
C VAL A 329 -14.08 25.17 18.39
N ALA A 330 -15.37 25.51 18.47
CA ALA A 330 -16.32 24.79 19.34
C ALA A 330 -16.53 23.32 18.95
N ALA A 331 -16.52 23.00 17.65
CA ALA A 331 -16.69 21.65 17.12
C ALA A 331 -15.87 21.46 15.84
N PHE A 332 -15.33 20.27 15.62
CA PHE A 332 -14.53 19.92 14.46
C PHE A 332 -15.27 18.94 13.55
N THR A 333 -15.10 19.11 12.24
CA THR A 333 -15.61 18.18 11.23
C THR A 333 -14.45 17.64 10.41
N PHE A 334 -14.36 16.32 10.30
CA PHE A 334 -13.38 15.61 9.48
C PHE A 334 -14.10 14.84 8.36
N THR A 335 -13.58 14.97 7.14
CA THR A 335 -13.97 14.20 5.95
C THR A 335 -12.73 13.50 5.38
N ASP A 336 -12.87 12.56 4.45
CA ASP A 336 -11.74 11.89 3.77
C ASP A 336 -10.68 11.35 4.76
N VAL A 337 -11.14 10.57 5.74
CA VAL A 337 -10.33 10.08 6.88
C VAL A 337 -9.61 8.77 6.56
N CYS A 338 -9.62 8.34 5.31
CA CYS A 338 -8.78 7.24 4.86
C CYS A 338 -7.28 7.58 4.99
N TYR A 339 -6.42 6.56 4.90
CA TYR A 339 -4.98 6.72 5.10
C TYR A 339 -4.27 7.60 4.05
N LYS A 340 -4.92 7.83 2.90
CA LYS A 340 -4.49 8.75 1.84
C LYS A 340 -5.69 9.57 1.38
N LYS A 341 -5.41 10.75 0.82
CA LYS A 341 -6.42 11.65 0.26
C LYS A 341 -7.21 10.98 -0.87
N ALA A 342 -8.52 11.22 -0.91
CA ALA A 342 -9.46 10.73 -1.92
C ALA A 342 -9.32 9.21 -2.15
N CYS A 343 -9.20 8.44 -1.06
CA CYS A 343 -9.02 7.00 -1.17
C CYS A 343 -10.34 6.33 -1.60
N PRO A 344 -10.40 5.69 -2.78
CA PRO A 344 -11.65 5.12 -3.28
C PRO A 344 -12.09 3.91 -2.45
N VAL A 345 -11.14 3.23 -1.83
CA VAL A 345 -11.34 2.06 -0.96
C VAL A 345 -11.35 2.49 0.52
N PRO A 346 -12.18 1.89 1.38
CA PRO A 346 -12.35 2.29 2.78
C PRO A 346 -11.19 1.80 3.65
N LEU A 347 -10.00 2.35 3.41
CA LEU A 347 -8.78 2.00 4.12
C LEU A 347 -8.43 3.05 5.15
N VAL A 348 -8.73 2.74 6.41
CA VAL A 348 -8.47 3.62 7.56
C VAL A 348 -7.34 3.11 8.46
N VAL A 349 -6.75 1.96 8.13
CA VAL A 349 -5.64 1.35 8.88
C VAL A 349 -4.51 2.37 9.07
N ARG A 350 -4.19 2.67 10.34
CA ARG A 350 -3.19 3.69 10.70
C ARG A 350 -3.38 5.02 9.96
N SER A 351 -4.62 5.47 9.75
CA SER A 351 -4.89 6.77 9.13
C SER A 351 -4.51 7.90 10.10
N PRO A 352 -3.61 8.82 9.72
CA PRO A 352 -3.25 9.95 10.58
C PRO A 352 -4.42 10.91 10.82
N LYS A 353 -5.26 11.14 9.80
CA LYS A 353 -6.44 12.00 9.91
C LYS A 353 -7.51 11.39 10.82
N ALA A 354 -7.78 10.09 10.69
CA ALA A 354 -8.68 9.39 11.60
C ALA A 354 -8.14 9.41 13.04
N ARG A 355 -6.83 9.18 13.20
CA ARG A 355 -6.17 9.23 14.52
C ARG A 355 -6.33 10.59 15.19
N LEU A 356 -6.10 11.68 14.47
CA LEU A 356 -6.26 13.04 15.00
C LEU A 356 -7.72 13.33 15.42
N ALA A 357 -8.69 12.93 14.60
CA ALA A 357 -10.11 13.09 14.93
C ALA A 357 -10.49 12.32 16.21
N LEU A 358 -10.04 11.07 16.33
CA LEU A 358 -10.30 10.21 17.48
C LEU A 358 -9.61 10.74 18.76
N ASP A 359 -8.35 11.17 18.66
CA ASP A 359 -7.60 11.72 19.80
C ASP A 359 -8.21 13.05 20.30
N LEU A 360 -8.69 13.91 19.40
CA LEU A 360 -9.42 15.13 19.77
C LEU A 360 -10.74 14.84 20.48
N ALA A 361 -11.49 13.85 19.99
CA ALA A 361 -12.75 13.46 20.60
C ALA A 361 -12.53 12.83 21.99
N ALA A 362 -11.49 11.99 22.13
CA ALA A 362 -11.08 11.42 23.41
C ALA A 362 -10.63 12.49 24.42
N ALA A 363 -10.10 13.63 23.94
CA ALA A 363 -9.80 14.80 24.76
C ALA A 363 -11.04 15.65 25.10
N GLY A 364 -12.25 15.22 24.73
CA GLY A 364 -13.52 15.87 25.08
C GLY A 364 -13.96 16.98 24.12
N ARG A 365 -13.31 17.15 22.97
CA ARG A 365 -13.77 18.09 21.93
C ARG A 365 -14.91 17.46 21.14
N SER A 366 -15.90 18.27 20.76
CA SER A 366 -16.97 17.81 19.86
C SER A 366 -16.38 17.59 18.45
N VAL A 367 -16.42 16.36 17.97
CA VAL A 367 -15.87 15.94 16.67
C VAL A 367 -16.93 15.19 15.88
N THR A 368 -17.09 15.59 14.62
CA THR A 368 -17.90 14.86 13.63
C THR A 368 -16.98 14.28 12.57
N ILE A 369 -17.09 12.98 12.29
CA ILE A 369 -16.50 12.36 11.10
C ILE A 369 -17.63 12.15 10.08
N ARG A 370 -17.56 12.86 8.96
CA ARG A 370 -18.49 12.77 7.83
C ARG A 370 -17.86 11.95 6.72
N GLU A 371 -18.41 10.78 6.46
CA GLU A 371 -17.79 9.80 5.56
C GLU A 371 -18.80 8.88 4.91
N ARG A 372 -18.37 8.19 3.86
CA ARG A 372 -19.18 7.14 3.21
C ARG A 372 -19.43 5.98 4.18
N ALA A 373 -20.57 5.31 4.04
CA ALA A 373 -20.98 4.19 4.90
C ALA A 373 -19.87 3.13 5.08
N SER A 374 -19.20 2.79 3.98
CA SER A 374 -18.12 1.79 3.95
C SER A 374 -16.89 2.24 4.76
N VAL A 375 -16.54 3.52 4.74
CA VAL A 375 -15.43 4.07 5.52
C VAL A 375 -15.79 4.11 7.01
N LEU A 376 -17.03 4.49 7.35
CA LEU A 376 -17.51 4.45 8.73
C LEU A 376 -17.55 3.02 9.30
N ALA A 377 -17.94 2.03 8.49
CA ALA A 377 -17.87 0.62 8.87
C ALA A 377 -16.40 0.18 9.11
N ALA A 378 -15.48 0.60 8.24
CA ALA A 378 -14.06 0.33 8.41
C ALA A 378 -13.49 0.97 9.69
N LEU A 379 -13.87 2.22 10.01
CA LEU A 379 -13.47 2.89 11.25
C LEU A 379 -13.93 2.12 12.50
N ARG A 380 -15.20 1.68 12.52
CA ARG A 380 -15.73 0.90 13.64
C ARG A 380 -15.00 -0.43 13.84
N SER A 381 -14.54 -1.04 12.75
CA SER A 381 -13.76 -2.28 12.80
C SER A 381 -12.32 -2.06 13.23
N GLU A 382 -11.67 -1.00 12.75
CA GLU A 382 -10.24 -0.74 12.98
C GLU A 382 -9.98 -0.08 14.34
N TYR A 383 -10.88 0.80 14.79
CA TYR A 383 -10.72 1.64 15.98
C TYR A 383 -11.83 1.49 17.04
N PRO A 384 -12.26 0.26 17.41
CA PRO A 384 -13.39 0.08 18.32
C PRO A 384 -13.12 0.69 19.70
N GLN A 385 -11.89 0.59 20.20
CA GLN A 385 -11.53 1.07 21.54
C GLN A 385 -11.40 2.60 21.57
N GLU A 386 -10.84 3.20 20.52
CA GLU A 386 -10.71 4.65 20.40
C GLU A 386 -12.07 5.32 20.25
N ILE A 387 -12.98 4.73 19.47
CA ILE A 387 -14.37 5.19 19.34
C ILE A 387 -15.09 5.10 20.70
N GLU A 388 -14.90 4.00 21.44
CA GLU A 388 -15.47 3.85 22.78
C GLU A 388 -14.94 4.93 23.74
N ARG A 389 -13.62 5.19 23.73
CA ARG A 389 -12.99 6.23 24.56
C ARG A 389 -13.48 7.63 24.21
N ALA A 390 -13.75 7.90 22.93
CA ALA A 390 -14.27 9.18 22.48
C ALA A 390 -15.71 9.45 22.98
N GLY A 391 -16.49 8.39 23.23
CA GLY A 391 -17.82 8.46 23.83
C GLY A 391 -18.76 9.42 23.09
N THR A 392 -19.46 10.27 23.83
CA THR A 392 -20.44 11.23 23.28
C THR A 392 -19.81 12.40 22.54
N SER A 393 -18.48 12.55 22.59
CA SER A 393 -17.76 13.62 21.92
C SER A 393 -17.56 13.35 20.42
N LEU A 394 -17.76 12.10 19.97
CA LEU A 394 -17.61 11.70 18.58
C LEU A 394 -18.97 11.41 17.93
N HIS A 395 -19.19 12.02 16.77
CA HIS A 395 -20.36 11.77 15.92
C HIS A 395 -19.89 11.20 14.58
N LEU A 396 -20.34 10.00 14.24
CA LEU A 396 -20.09 9.39 12.93
C LEU A 396 -21.33 9.63 12.06
N VAL A 397 -21.17 10.41 10.99
CA VAL A 397 -22.26 10.84 10.11
C VAL A 397 -21.99 10.30 8.71
N GLU A 398 -22.95 9.55 8.20
CA GLU A 398 -22.90 9.03 6.83
C GLU A 398 -23.23 10.16 5.85
N VAL A 399 -22.46 10.25 4.75
CA VAL A 399 -22.76 11.14 3.62
C VAL A 399 -23.03 10.31 2.37
N GLU A 400 -24.04 10.71 1.60
CA GLU A 400 -24.34 10.11 0.30
C GLU A 400 -23.28 10.55 -0.73
N ALA A 401 -22.89 9.62 -1.62
CA ALA A 401 -21.75 9.78 -2.52
C ALA A 401 -21.91 10.90 -3.58
N GLU A 402 -23.12 11.45 -3.76
CA GLU A 402 -23.43 12.46 -4.78
C GLU A 402 -23.16 13.92 -4.32
N ALA A 403 -22.78 14.15 -3.05
CA ALA A 403 -22.54 15.50 -2.53
C ALA A 403 -21.11 16.05 -2.75
N GLU A 404 -20.19 15.26 -3.33
CA GLU A 404 -18.78 15.68 -3.49
C GLU A 404 -18.55 16.62 -4.69
N GLU A 405 -19.41 16.62 -5.72
CA GLU A 405 -19.25 17.51 -6.89
C GLU A 405 -19.93 18.88 -6.74
N GLU A 406 -20.99 19.01 -5.91
CA GLU A 406 -21.69 20.29 -5.71
C GLU A 406 -21.13 21.12 -4.53
N GLU A 407 -20.50 20.51 -3.53
CA GLU A 407 -19.98 21.25 -2.36
C GLU A 407 -18.62 21.94 -2.59
N GLU A 408 -17.86 21.61 -3.66
CA GLU A 408 -16.61 22.35 -3.97
C GLU A 408 -16.87 23.82 -4.34
N GLU A 409 -18.07 24.18 -4.80
CA GLU A 409 -18.46 25.57 -5.07
C GLU A 409 -18.99 26.32 -3.84
N GLU A 410 -19.60 25.65 -2.86
CA GLU A 410 -20.15 26.29 -1.64
C GLU A 410 -19.17 26.33 -0.44
N GLN A 411 -18.17 25.44 -0.37
CA GLN A 411 -17.24 25.33 0.77
C GLN A 411 -16.19 26.47 0.90
N GLN A 412 -16.29 27.55 0.12
CA GLN A 412 -15.44 28.74 0.28
C GLN A 412 -15.80 29.61 1.50
N GLN A 413 -16.82 29.25 2.30
CA GLN A 413 -17.35 30.14 3.37
C GLN A 413 -17.37 29.57 4.80
N GLN A 414 -16.83 28.38 5.08
CA GLN A 414 -16.68 27.88 6.47
C GLN A 414 -15.25 27.41 6.75
N PRO A 415 -14.74 27.56 8.00
CA PRO A 415 -13.40 27.10 8.36
C PRO A 415 -13.38 25.57 8.44
N VAL A 416 -13.14 24.93 7.30
CA VAL A 416 -12.76 23.52 7.21
C VAL A 416 -11.29 23.40 7.61
N VAL A 417 -10.97 22.51 8.55
CA VAL A 417 -9.59 22.10 8.78
C VAL A 417 -9.19 21.25 7.56
N ARG A 418 -8.58 21.90 6.56
CA ARG A 418 -8.01 21.24 5.38
C ARG A 418 -6.75 20.45 5.73
#